data_AF-A0AAW9AKM8-F1
#
_entry.id   AF-A0AAW9AKM8-F1
#
_cell.length_a   1.000
_cell.length_b   1.000
_cell.length_c   1.000
_cell.angle_alpha   90.00
_cell.angle_beta   90.00
_cell.angle_gamma   90.00
#
_symmetry.space_group_name_H-M   'P 1'
#
loop_
_entity.id
_entity.type
_entity.pdbx_description
1 polymer ?
#
loop_
_entity_poly.entity_id
_entity_poly.type
_entity_poly.pdbx_seq_one_letter_code
_entity_poly.pdbx_strand_id
1 'polypeptide(L)'
;MRANIPYCFIDNDLSSVAREFIWSLRYSTHCIYSASNLHFDTDKYMFWTTETREYTELSITVKDNKVVFGDSLSNYQESRYRITCEKLEELVPNFESISLYILSDFSGEKKIVGMVGKYHGECRCLDHNSAQYTYLIKQLEDSIRTIPCNQLVRVEVKKDSFELDVSQELEANELRILRACGINLALVIIQNLYERKVSTFKFVDAKYLNEYKDFDRIYFDLDETLIWEEEAITETISLLERLNEKNAELYLITRHKKVVKDTLKKINVNFNLFKEIIVVQDGDKKSSFVEGSGIFIDNEFPERLDVMKNTNLIAIDIDQIEFLNVQ
;
A
#
# COMPACT_ATOMS: atom_id res chain seq x y z
N MET A 1 -22.86 5.79 -2.48
CA MET A 1 -22.21 7.10 -2.73
C MET A 1 -21.52 7.51 -1.44
N ARG A 2 -20.18 7.50 -1.40
CA ARG A 2 -19.46 8.21 -0.34
C ARG A 2 -19.72 9.70 -0.61
N ALA A 3 -20.51 10.34 0.24
CA ALA A 3 -20.75 11.78 0.10
C ALA A 3 -19.42 12.51 0.34
N ASN A 4 -19.06 13.42 -0.56
CA ASN A 4 -17.89 14.30 -0.47
C ASN A 4 -16.52 13.58 -0.48
N ILE A 5 -16.16 12.97 -1.61
CA ILE A 5 -14.77 12.55 -1.86
C ILE A 5 -13.95 13.82 -2.15
N PRO A 6 -12.89 14.13 -1.37
CA PRO A 6 -12.11 15.35 -1.56
C PRO A 6 -11.18 15.24 -2.77
N TYR A 7 -10.80 16.40 -3.28
CA TYR A 7 -9.80 16.53 -4.32
C TYR A 7 -8.41 16.61 -3.69
N CYS A 8 -7.49 15.78 -4.20
CA CYS A 8 -6.09 15.80 -3.83
C CYS A 8 -5.23 16.17 -5.04
N PHE A 9 -4.57 17.32 -4.97
CA PHE A 9 -3.62 17.74 -6.00
C PHE A 9 -2.19 17.35 -5.62
N ILE A 10 -1.48 16.72 -6.56
CA ILE A 10 -0.10 16.26 -6.39
C ILE A 10 0.83 17.06 -7.30
N ASP A 11 1.54 18.03 -6.74
CA ASP A 11 2.60 18.75 -7.46
C ASP A 11 3.87 17.91 -7.48
N ASN A 12 4.40 17.57 -8.66
CA ASN A 12 5.57 16.68 -8.76
C ASN A 12 6.56 17.06 -9.86
N ASP A 13 7.79 16.58 -9.69
CA ASP A 13 8.96 16.84 -10.56
C ASP A 13 9.32 15.69 -11.50
N LEU A 14 8.47 14.66 -11.62
CA LEU A 14 8.72 13.44 -12.41
C LEU A 14 9.90 12.57 -11.93
N SER A 15 10.42 12.82 -10.74
CA SER A 15 11.40 11.95 -10.09
C SER A 15 10.90 10.51 -9.99
N SER A 16 11.81 9.57 -9.76
CA SER A 16 11.43 8.16 -9.58
C SER A 16 10.45 7.98 -8.39
N VAL A 17 10.65 8.75 -7.31
CA VAL A 17 9.74 8.77 -6.16
C VAL A 17 8.38 9.35 -6.55
N ALA A 18 8.34 10.47 -7.29
CA ALA A 18 7.08 11.02 -7.79
C ALA A 18 6.28 10.01 -8.63
N ARG A 19 6.95 9.31 -9.54
CA ARG A 19 6.31 8.29 -10.38
C ARG A 19 5.75 7.14 -9.55
N GLU A 20 6.54 6.57 -8.64
CA GLU A 20 6.07 5.49 -7.77
C GLU A 20 4.94 5.95 -6.84
N PHE A 21 5.05 7.16 -6.28
CA PHE A 21 4.03 7.75 -5.41
C PHE A 21 2.68 7.86 -6.12
N ILE A 22 2.68 8.48 -7.31
CA ILE A 22 1.47 8.63 -8.11
C ILE A 22 0.94 7.25 -8.56
N TRP A 23 1.83 6.38 -9.04
CA TRP A 23 1.46 5.03 -9.48
C TRP A 23 0.79 4.21 -8.38
N SER A 24 1.24 4.37 -7.13
CA SER A 24 0.66 3.68 -5.98
C SER A 24 -0.78 4.12 -5.65
N LEU A 25 -1.21 5.30 -6.11
CA LEU A 25 -2.56 5.84 -5.85
C LEU A 25 -3.56 5.56 -6.97
N ARG A 26 -3.16 4.85 -8.04
CA ARG A 26 -3.96 4.65 -9.26
C ARG A 26 -5.32 3.98 -9.04
N TYR A 27 -5.48 3.16 -8.00
CA TYR A 27 -6.74 2.51 -7.62
C TYR A 27 -7.34 3.01 -6.30
N SER A 28 -6.71 4.00 -5.66
CA SER A 28 -7.19 4.50 -4.39
C SER A 28 -8.55 5.17 -4.55
N THR A 29 -9.54 4.72 -3.77
CA THR A 29 -10.91 5.27 -3.77
C THR A 29 -11.09 6.42 -2.76
N HIS A 30 -9.98 6.91 -2.19
CA HIS A 30 -10.00 7.84 -1.07
C HIS A 30 -10.08 9.30 -1.49
N CYS A 31 -9.54 9.69 -2.65
CA CYS A 31 -9.63 11.05 -3.16
C CYS A 31 -9.97 11.01 -4.65
N ILE A 32 -10.37 12.15 -5.19
CA ILE A 32 -10.23 12.40 -6.62
C ILE A 32 -8.88 13.08 -6.83
N TYR A 33 -7.99 12.42 -7.56
CA TYR A 33 -6.60 12.81 -7.73
C TYR A 33 -6.40 13.61 -9.01
N SER A 34 -5.53 14.61 -8.93
CA SER A 34 -4.93 15.26 -10.09
C SER A 34 -3.46 15.55 -9.78
N ALA A 35 -2.64 15.73 -10.80
CA ALA A 35 -1.22 15.97 -10.60
C ALA A 35 -0.65 16.92 -11.66
N SER A 36 0.38 17.69 -11.30
CA SER A 36 1.18 18.39 -12.31
C SER A 36 1.97 17.36 -13.14
N ASN A 37 2.37 17.70 -14.37
CA ASN A 37 3.25 16.85 -15.19
C ASN A 37 2.78 15.38 -15.35
N LEU A 38 1.48 15.12 -15.56
CA LEU A 38 0.99 13.76 -15.79
C LEU A 38 1.56 13.16 -17.09
N HIS A 39 2.16 11.96 -17.00
CA HIS A 39 2.76 11.23 -18.12
C HIS A 39 2.19 9.83 -18.34
N PHE A 40 1.10 9.49 -17.68
CA PHE A 40 0.34 8.27 -17.94
C PHE A 40 -1.12 8.61 -18.23
N ASP A 41 -1.77 7.67 -18.89
CA ASP A 41 -3.16 7.78 -19.31
C ASP A 41 -4.09 7.73 -18.08
N THR A 42 -4.52 8.89 -17.60
CA THR A 42 -5.43 9.02 -16.44
C THR A 42 -6.81 8.47 -16.73
N ASP A 43 -7.21 8.36 -17.99
CA ASP A 43 -8.55 7.91 -18.39
C ASP A 43 -8.79 6.42 -18.05
N LYS A 44 -7.70 5.70 -17.72
CA LYS A 44 -7.75 4.31 -17.23
C LYS A 44 -8.07 4.21 -15.75
N TYR A 45 -7.97 5.30 -14.99
CA TYR A 45 -8.09 5.29 -13.53
C TYR A 45 -9.27 6.14 -13.08
N MET A 46 -10.27 5.48 -12.50
CA MET A 46 -11.58 6.08 -12.20
C MET A 46 -11.54 7.30 -11.27
N PHE A 47 -10.51 7.41 -10.44
CA PHE A 47 -10.36 8.48 -9.46
C PHE A 47 -9.36 9.55 -9.89
N TRP A 48 -9.00 9.61 -11.17
CA TRP A 48 -8.06 10.58 -11.69
C TRP A 48 -8.73 11.55 -12.65
N THR A 49 -8.33 12.82 -12.57
CA THR A 49 -8.83 13.87 -13.46
C THR A 49 -7.71 14.76 -13.94
N THR A 50 -7.85 15.24 -15.17
CA THR A 50 -6.99 16.27 -15.76
C THR A 50 -7.50 17.68 -15.43
N GLU A 51 -8.71 17.80 -14.86
CA GLU A 51 -9.28 19.08 -14.45
C GLU A 51 -8.54 19.61 -13.22
N THR A 52 -7.92 20.78 -13.37
CA THR A 52 -7.46 21.57 -12.23
C THR A 52 -8.65 22.36 -11.69
N ARG A 53 -9.14 21.99 -10.52
CA ARG A 53 -10.22 22.73 -9.85
C ARG A 53 -9.68 23.93 -9.11
N GLU A 54 -10.48 25.00 -9.05
CA GLU A 54 -10.16 26.22 -8.29
C GLU A 54 -10.01 25.95 -6.78
N TYR A 55 -10.58 24.84 -6.29
CA TYR A 55 -10.49 24.41 -4.90
C TYR A 55 -9.92 22.99 -4.81
N THR A 56 -8.87 22.84 -4.01
CA THR A 56 -8.27 21.54 -3.65
C THR A 56 -8.30 21.42 -2.14
N GLU A 57 -8.94 20.37 -1.61
CA GLU A 57 -8.98 20.13 -0.16
C GLU A 57 -7.64 19.65 0.37
N LEU A 58 -6.94 18.83 -0.40
CA LEU A 58 -5.65 18.24 -0.04
C LEU A 58 -4.60 18.59 -1.09
N SER A 59 -3.38 18.87 -0.64
CA SER A 59 -2.23 19.09 -1.50
C SER A 59 -1.01 18.30 -1.00
N ILE A 60 -0.29 17.72 -1.96
CA ILE A 60 0.95 16.98 -1.74
C ILE A 60 1.97 17.49 -2.75
N THR A 61 3.20 17.70 -2.32
CA THR A 61 4.33 18.00 -3.20
C THR A 61 5.35 16.88 -3.14
N VAL A 62 5.71 16.32 -4.30
CA VAL A 62 6.76 15.30 -4.42
C VAL A 62 7.88 15.83 -5.30
N LYS A 63 8.95 16.35 -4.70
CA LYS A 63 10.07 17.00 -5.38
C LYS A 63 11.39 16.61 -4.75
N ASP A 64 12.41 16.43 -5.57
CA ASP A 64 13.77 16.07 -5.13
C ASP A 64 13.76 14.82 -4.22
N ASN A 65 12.95 13.83 -4.58
CA ASN A 65 12.70 12.60 -3.79
C ASN A 65 12.09 12.82 -2.39
N LYS A 66 11.61 14.02 -2.07
CA LYS A 66 10.97 14.38 -0.80
C LYS A 66 9.47 14.50 -0.99
N VAL A 67 8.72 14.15 0.06
CA VAL A 67 7.26 14.29 0.07
C VAL A 67 6.85 15.28 1.14
N VAL A 68 6.19 16.35 0.73
CA VAL A 68 5.68 17.41 1.60
C VAL A 68 4.16 17.38 1.54
N PHE A 69 3.51 17.38 2.70
CA PHE A 69 2.05 17.30 2.81
C PHE A 69 1.53 18.03 4.05
N GLY A 70 0.28 18.50 3.99
CA GLY A 70 -0.32 19.35 5.03
C GLY A 70 0.34 20.73 5.12
N ASP A 71 0.12 21.45 6.22
CA ASP A 71 0.71 22.79 6.44
C ASP A 71 2.23 22.78 6.72
N SER A 72 2.88 21.63 6.55
CA SER A 72 4.29 21.46 6.87
C SER A 72 5.18 21.98 5.74
N LEU A 73 5.45 23.29 5.69
CA LEU A 73 6.59 23.84 4.97
C LEU A 73 7.88 23.45 5.70
N SER A 74 8.36 22.22 5.48
CA SER A 74 9.40 21.66 6.34
C SER A 74 10.75 22.31 6.04
N ASN A 75 11.20 23.17 6.95
CA ASN A 75 12.60 23.55 7.12
C ASN A 75 13.35 22.51 7.99
N TYR A 76 12.82 21.29 8.14
CA TYR A 76 13.46 20.26 8.96
C TYR A 76 14.78 19.86 8.29
N GLN A 77 15.89 20.10 8.99
CA GLN A 77 17.20 19.78 8.46
C GLN A 77 17.50 18.30 8.65
N GLU A 78 17.98 17.66 7.58
CA GLU A 78 18.54 16.32 7.65
C GLU A 78 19.61 16.26 8.72
N SER A 79 19.68 15.12 9.40
CA SER A 79 20.49 14.98 10.61
C SER A 79 21.10 13.60 10.67
N ARG A 80 22.38 13.56 11.06
CA ARG A 80 23.11 12.32 11.31
C ARG A 80 23.31 12.16 12.80
N TYR A 81 22.93 11.00 13.30
CA TYR A 81 23.12 10.62 14.69
C TYR A 81 23.98 9.37 14.75
N ARG A 82 24.82 9.26 15.78
CA ARG A 82 25.42 7.98 16.15
C ARG A 82 24.47 7.26 17.10
N ILE A 83 24.09 6.05 16.74
CA ILE A 83 23.37 5.15 17.65
C ILE A 83 24.27 3.97 17.98
N THR A 84 24.04 3.36 19.14
CA THR A 84 24.73 2.12 19.51
C THR A 84 23.72 0.99 19.43
N CYS A 85 23.71 0.27 18.30
CA CYS A 85 22.84 -0.88 18.10
C CYS A 85 23.65 -2.18 18.04
N GLU A 86 24.32 -2.53 19.14
CA GLU A 86 25.29 -3.66 19.22
C GLU A 86 24.73 -5.00 18.74
N LYS A 87 23.40 -5.18 18.75
CA LYS A 87 22.71 -6.41 18.34
C LYS A 87 22.18 -6.39 16.90
N LEU A 88 22.44 -5.35 16.11
CA LEU A 88 21.77 -5.20 14.81
C LEU A 88 22.06 -6.34 13.84
N GLU A 89 23.29 -6.85 13.82
CA GLU A 89 23.68 -8.01 13.00
C GLU A 89 22.97 -9.31 13.44
N GLU A 90 22.70 -9.47 14.74
CA GLU A 90 21.91 -10.60 15.25
C GLU A 90 20.45 -10.49 14.82
N LEU A 91 19.91 -9.26 14.79
CA LEU A 91 18.51 -8.99 14.46
C LEU A 91 18.23 -9.09 12.95
N VAL A 92 19.20 -8.69 12.13
CA VAL A 92 19.10 -8.70 10.66
C VAL A 92 20.41 -9.23 10.11
N PRO A 93 20.60 -10.56 10.02
CA PRO A 93 21.88 -11.11 9.58
C PRO A 93 22.17 -10.78 8.11
N ASN A 94 23.41 -10.43 7.80
CA ASN A 94 23.92 -10.19 6.44
C ASN A 94 23.38 -8.95 5.69
N PHE A 95 22.72 -8.02 6.38
CA PHE A 95 22.31 -6.75 5.77
C PHE A 95 23.50 -5.83 5.48
N GLU A 96 23.33 -4.92 4.51
CA GLU A 96 24.23 -3.78 4.25
C GLU A 96 23.71 -2.53 4.95
N SER A 97 22.41 -2.24 4.79
CA SER A 97 21.69 -1.20 5.52
C SER A 97 20.22 -1.57 5.73
N ILE A 98 19.59 -0.93 6.72
CA ILE A 98 18.16 -1.02 6.98
C ILE A 98 17.57 0.39 6.86
N SER A 99 16.53 0.53 6.06
CA SER A 99 15.73 1.73 5.93
C SER A 99 14.46 1.58 6.74
N LEU A 100 14.23 2.50 7.69
CA LEU A 100 12.97 2.62 8.42
C LEU A 100 12.20 3.84 7.92
N TYR A 101 10.96 3.63 7.50
CA TYR A 101 10.06 4.72 7.11
C TYR A 101 9.22 5.11 8.31
N ILE A 102 9.37 6.35 8.75
CA ILE A 102 8.75 6.87 9.97
C ILE A 102 7.76 7.96 9.61
N LEU A 103 6.48 7.72 9.91
CA LEU A 103 5.44 8.73 9.89
C LEU A 103 5.41 9.42 11.27
N SER A 104 5.64 10.72 11.28
CA SER A 104 5.20 11.59 12.38
C SER A 104 3.83 12.12 11.99
N ASP A 105 2.80 11.60 12.65
CA ASP A 105 1.42 11.79 12.21
C ASP A 105 0.88 13.22 12.48
N PHE A 106 -0.38 13.47 12.13
CA PHE A 106 -1.08 14.74 12.35
C PHE A 106 -1.08 15.21 13.82
N SER A 107 -0.94 14.28 14.78
CA SER A 107 -0.83 14.59 16.20
C SER A 107 0.63 14.69 16.69
N GLY A 108 1.59 14.40 15.81
CA GLY A 108 3.01 14.31 16.13
C GLY A 108 3.44 13.00 16.80
N GLU A 109 2.61 11.95 16.75
CA GLU A 109 3.00 10.59 17.18
C GLU A 109 3.89 9.95 16.11
N LYS A 110 4.98 9.29 16.51
CA LYS A 110 5.96 8.70 15.59
C LYS A 110 5.71 7.22 15.46
N LYS A 111 5.52 6.75 14.23
CA LYS A 111 5.28 5.33 13.92
C LYS A 111 6.17 4.91 12.77
N ILE A 112 6.80 3.77 12.92
CA ILE A 112 7.39 3.08 11.77
C ILE A 112 6.24 2.51 10.97
N VAL A 113 6.16 2.90 9.71
CA VAL A 113 5.11 2.48 8.78
C VAL A 113 5.63 1.54 7.69
N GLY A 114 6.95 1.34 7.63
CA GLY A 114 7.58 0.38 6.73
C GLY A 114 9.05 0.19 7.07
N MET A 115 9.61 -0.96 6.70
CA MET A 115 11.02 -1.24 6.88
C MET A 115 11.56 -2.08 5.73
N VAL A 116 12.75 -1.73 5.23
CA VAL A 116 13.41 -2.41 4.11
C VAL A 116 14.84 -2.73 4.49
N GLY A 117 15.25 -3.99 4.31
CA GLY A 117 16.66 -4.39 4.43
C GLY A 117 17.30 -4.46 3.04
N LYS A 118 18.53 -3.94 2.93
CA LYS A 118 19.37 -4.07 1.74
C LYS A 118 20.40 -5.18 1.95
N TYR A 119 20.56 -6.05 0.96
CA TYR A 119 21.44 -7.21 0.98
C TYR A 119 22.09 -7.36 -0.39
N HIS A 120 23.39 -7.06 -0.53
CA HIS A 120 24.18 -7.33 -1.74
C HIS A 120 23.43 -7.11 -3.08
N GLY A 121 22.87 -5.90 -3.26
CA GLY A 121 22.13 -5.51 -4.46
C GLY A 121 20.63 -5.86 -4.49
N GLU A 122 20.11 -6.56 -3.48
CA GLU A 122 18.70 -6.86 -3.29
C GLU A 122 18.09 -6.05 -2.15
N CYS A 123 16.82 -5.67 -2.29
CA CYS A 123 16.04 -5.03 -1.23
C CYS A 123 14.89 -5.96 -0.81
N ARG A 124 14.61 -6.05 0.48
CA ARG A 124 13.55 -6.91 1.03
C ARG A 124 12.73 -6.15 2.06
N CYS A 125 11.40 -6.20 1.94
CA CYS A 125 10.52 -5.70 2.99
C CYS A 125 10.70 -6.54 4.26
N LEU A 126 10.97 -5.87 5.38
CA LEU A 126 11.05 -6.48 6.69
C LEU A 126 9.73 -6.27 7.43
N ASP A 127 9.35 -7.22 8.28
CA ASP A 127 8.16 -7.09 9.12
C ASP A 127 8.46 -6.16 10.31
N HIS A 128 8.25 -4.87 10.12
CA HIS A 128 8.47 -3.85 11.15
C HIS A 128 7.59 -4.01 12.40
N ASN A 129 6.54 -4.86 12.35
CA ASN A 129 5.72 -5.18 13.52
C ASN A 129 6.29 -6.36 14.33
N SER A 130 7.30 -7.06 13.82
CA SER A 130 7.93 -8.18 14.53
C SER A 130 8.61 -7.72 15.81
N ALA A 131 8.38 -8.47 16.89
CA ALA A 131 8.96 -8.22 18.22
C ALA A 131 10.50 -8.22 18.21
N GLN A 132 11.13 -8.83 17.20
CA GLN A 132 12.59 -8.81 17.07
C GLN A 132 13.15 -7.40 16.92
N TYR A 133 12.37 -6.46 16.36
CA TYR A 133 12.84 -5.10 16.10
C TYR A 133 12.60 -4.12 17.25
N THR A 134 11.92 -4.52 18.32
CA THR A 134 11.62 -3.64 19.46
C THR A 134 12.89 -2.99 20.05
N TYR A 135 14.01 -3.72 20.10
CA TYR A 135 15.28 -3.16 20.56
C TYR A 135 15.77 -2.02 19.67
N LEU A 136 15.78 -2.23 18.34
CA LEU A 136 16.19 -1.22 17.37
C LEU A 136 15.31 0.03 17.51
N ILE A 137 13.99 -0.14 17.53
CA ILE A 137 13.02 0.95 17.63
C ILE A 137 13.31 1.83 18.85
N LYS A 138 13.55 1.21 20.01
CA LYS A 138 13.87 1.93 21.24
C LYS A 138 15.14 2.78 21.14
N GLN A 139 16.15 2.32 20.39
CA GLN A 139 17.38 3.10 20.19
C GLN A 139 17.16 4.32 19.27
N LEU A 140 16.11 4.31 18.45
CA LEU A 140 15.80 5.40 17.51
C LEU A 140 14.95 6.51 18.16
N GLU A 141 14.23 6.23 19.27
CA GLU A 141 13.21 7.12 19.85
C GLU A 141 13.70 8.56 20.07
N ASP A 142 14.89 8.73 20.65
CA ASP A 142 15.46 10.06 20.91
C ASP A 142 15.84 10.80 19.61
N SER A 143 16.37 10.07 18.62
CA SER A 143 16.79 10.63 17.33
C SER A 143 15.63 11.08 16.46
N ILE A 144 14.45 10.45 16.61
CA ILE A 144 13.27 10.74 15.79
C ILE A 144 12.28 11.69 16.50
N ARG A 145 12.53 12.02 17.77
CA ARG A 145 11.64 12.86 18.59
C ARG A 145 11.41 14.24 17.98
N THR A 146 12.43 14.81 17.34
CA THR A 146 12.42 16.17 16.78
C THR A 146 11.70 16.28 15.44
N ILE A 147 11.28 15.17 14.84
CA ILE A 147 10.53 15.19 13.59
C ILE A 147 9.19 15.92 13.83
N PRO A 148 8.89 16.99 13.07
CA PRO A 148 7.61 17.70 13.14
C PRO A 148 6.41 16.80 12.82
N CYS A 149 5.19 17.22 13.15
CA CYS A 149 3.98 16.55 12.67
C CYS A 149 3.86 16.61 11.13
N ASN A 150 3.05 15.71 10.57
CA ASN A 150 2.84 15.60 9.12
C ASN A 150 4.14 15.44 8.33
N GLN A 151 4.96 14.48 8.77
CA GLN A 151 6.24 14.15 8.15
C GLN A 151 6.38 12.67 7.88
N LEU A 152 6.89 12.33 6.71
CA LEU A 152 7.37 10.99 6.38
C LEU A 152 8.87 11.09 6.14
N VAL A 153 9.67 10.47 7.00
CA VAL A 153 11.13 10.46 6.86
C VAL A 153 11.65 9.03 6.69
N ARG A 154 12.80 8.92 6.04
CA ARG A 154 13.54 7.68 5.91
C ARG A 154 14.76 7.73 6.83
N VAL A 155 14.85 6.76 7.73
CA VAL A 155 15.99 6.59 8.62
C VAL A 155 16.80 5.40 8.13
N GLU A 156 18.02 5.63 7.65
CA GLU A 156 18.92 4.56 7.22
C GLU A 156 19.92 4.23 8.33
N VAL A 157 20.02 2.94 8.67
CA VAL A 157 21.01 2.41 9.61
C VAL A 157 21.99 1.53 8.83
N LYS A 158 23.27 1.90 8.82
CA LYS A 158 24.33 1.17 8.10
C LYS A 158 25.08 0.23 9.03
N LYS A 159 25.40 -0.97 8.53
CA LYS A 159 26.05 -2.05 9.30
C LYS A 159 27.40 -1.63 9.90
N ASP A 160 28.28 -1.03 9.10
CA ASP A 160 29.69 -0.87 9.47
C ASP A 160 29.95 0.26 10.49
N SER A 161 29.05 1.25 10.56
CA SER A 161 29.25 2.45 11.39
C SER A 161 28.29 2.55 12.57
N PHE A 162 27.18 1.81 12.56
CA PHE A 162 26.01 2.05 13.41
C PHE A 162 25.57 3.53 13.41
N GLU A 163 25.89 4.25 12.33
CA GLU A 163 25.41 5.62 12.13
C GLU A 163 24.00 5.58 11.55
N LEU A 164 23.17 6.45 12.10
CA LEU A 164 21.79 6.68 11.71
C LEU A 164 21.77 7.95 10.87
N ASP A 165 21.35 7.82 9.62
CA ASP A 165 21.13 8.95 8.73
C ASP A 165 19.62 9.21 8.64
N VAL A 166 19.14 10.32 9.20
CA VAL A 166 17.75 10.77 9.04
C VAL A 166 17.70 11.63 7.78
N SER A 167 17.12 11.06 6.74
CA SER A 167 16.90 11.74 5.47
C SER A 167 15.41 12.01 5.24
N GLN A 168 15.12 13.14 4.61
CA GLN A 168 13.80 13.39 4.03
C GLN A 168 13.65 12.76 2.66
N GLU A 169 14.76 12.41 2.02
CA GLU A 169 14.76 11.76 0.71
C GLU A 169 14.28 10.32 0.86
N LEU A 170 13.29 9.98 0.04
CA LEU A 170 12.74 8.63 -0.06
C LEU A 170 13.37 7.90 -1.26
N GLU A 171 13.30 6.58 -1.23
CA GLU A 171 13.84 5.73 -2.29
C GLU A 171 12.69 5.04 -3.06
N ALA A 172 12.58 5.31 -4.36
CA ALA A 172 11.47 4.79 -5.17
C ALA A 172 11.40 3.26 -5.19
N ASN A 173 12.55 2.58 -5.25
CA ASN A 173 12.61 1.12 -5.22
C ASN A 173 12.12 0.54 -3.89
N GLU A 174 12.44 1.20 -2.78
CA GLU A 174 11.99 0.78 -1.45
C GLU A 174 10.46 1.01 -1.29
N LEU A 175 9.93 2.14 -1.77
CA LEU A 175 8.48 2.39 -1.85
C LEU A 175 7.76 1.29 -2.63
N ARG A 176 8.29 0.92 -3.80
CA ARG A 176 7.73 -0.14 -4.65
C ARG A 176 7.74 -1.50 -3.97
N ILE A 177 8.81 -1.84 -3.25
CA ILE A 177 8.92 -3.12 -2.52
C ILE A 177 7.97 -3.16 -1.32
N LEU A 178 7.86 -2.06 -0.57
CA LEU A 178 6.88 -1.93 0.50
C LEU A 178 5.46 -2.13 -0.05
N ARG A 179 5.14 -1.48 -1.18
CA ARG A 179 3.85 -1.64 -1.84
C ARG A 179 3.59 -3.07 -2.27
N ALA A 180 4.56 -3.73 -2.91
CA ALA A 180 4.46 -5.15 -3.25
C ALA A 180 4.14 -6.04 -2.03
N CYS A 181 4.59 -5.64 -0.84
CA CYS A 181 4.33 -6.36 0.41
C CYS A 181 3.06 -5.91 1.16
N GLY A 182 2.25 -5.02 0.58
CA GLY A 182 0.99 -4.53 1.14
C GLY A 182 1.09 -3.22 1.94
N ILE A 183 2.22 -2.52 1.84
CA ILE A 183 2.49 -1.25 2.54
C ILE A 183 2.58 -0.12 1.51
N ASN A 184 1.45 0.56 1.26
CA ASN A 184 1.38 1.69 0.35
C ASN A 184 1.60 3.03 1.09
N LEU A 185 2.82 3.57 1.03
CA LEU A 185 3.19 4.79 1.78
C LEU A 185 2.47 6.06 1.30
N ALA A 186 2.10 6.15 0.01
CA ALA A 186 1.30 7.28 -0.46
C ALA A 186 -0.10 7.27 0.15
N LEU A 187 -0.72 6.08 0.25
CA LEU A 187 -2.00 5.91 0.90
C LEU A 187 -1.92 6.20 2.42
N VAL A 188 -0.82 5.80 3.08
CA VAL A 188 -0.56 6.17 4.49
C VAL A 188 -0.58 7.70 4.68
N ILE A 189 0.04 8.46 3.77
CA ILE A 189 0.02 9.93 3.79
C ILE A 189 -1.40 10.47 3.61
N ILE A 190 -2.16 9.93 2.66
CA ILE A 190 -3.56 10.33 2.45
C ILE A 190 -4.39 10.08 3.72
N GLN A 191 -4.29 8.91 4.34
CA GLN A 191 -5.00 8.63 5.59
C GLN A 191 -4.57 9.56 6.74
N ASN A 192 -3.29 9.93 6.79
CA ASN A 192 -2.80 10.90 7.76
C ASN A 192 -3.40 12.30 7.54
N LEU A 193 -3.54 12.75 6.30
CA LEU A 193 -4.20 14.02 5.96
C LEU A 193 -5.69 14.03 6.32
N TYR A 194 -6.32 12.86 6.38
CA TYR A 194 -7.64 12.67 6.95
C TYR A 194 -7.69 12.64 8.49
N GLU A 195 -6.56 12.88 9.16
CA GLU A 195 -6.41 12.78 10.61
C GLU A 195 -6.79 11.40 11.16
N ARG A 196 -6.53 10.34 10.36
CA ARG A 196 -6.77 8.96 10.77
C ARG A 196 -5.50 8.36 11.33
N LYS A 197 -5.62 7.65 12.46
CA LYS A 197 -4.53 6.85 12.99
C LYS A 197 -4.28 5.66 12.07
N VAL A 198 -3.08 5.61 11.49
CA VAL A 198 -2.68 4.56 10.55
C VAL A 198 -1.88 3.48 11.27
N SER A 199 -2.03 2.24 10.83
CA SER A 199 -1.17 1.11 11.13
C SER A 199 -0.94 0.34 9.85
N THR A 200 0.28 -0.11 9.63
CA THR A 200 0.66 -0.89 8.45
C THR A 200 1.12 -2.27 8.89
N PHE A 201 0.98 -3.25 7.99
CA PHE A 201 1.41 -4.62 8.19
C PHE A 201 2.04 -5.14 6.90
N LYS A 202 3.00 -6.04 7.03
CA LYS A 202 3.52 -6.79 5.90
C LYS A 202 2.57 -7.95 5.60
N PHE A 203 1.89 -7.91 4.46
CA PHE A 203 0.91 -8.93 4.05
C PHE A 203 1.55 -10.12 3.37
N VAL A 204 2.66 -9.91 2.66
CA VAL A 204 3.30 -10.93 1.83
C VAL A 204 4.78 -10.60 1.62
N ASP A 205 5.63 -11.60 1.39
CA ASP A 205 6.94 -11.34 0.78
C ASP A 205 6.77 -11.11 -0.73
N ALA A 206 7.29 -10.00 -1.26
CA ALA A 206 7.19 -9.67 -2.69
C ALA A 206 7.68 -10.78 -3.65
N LYS A 207 8.64 -11.61 -3.21
CA LYS A 207 9.10 -12.78 -3.98
C LYS A 207 7.97 -13.76 -4.27
N TYR A 208 7.05 -13.94 -3.33
CA TYR A 208 5.96 -14.88 -3.48
C TYR A 208 5.10 -14.46 -4.66
N LEU A 209 4.69 -13.18 -4.75
CA LEU A 209 3.88 -12.61 -5.85
C LEU A 209 4.43 -12.93 -7.26
N ASN A 210 5.75 -13.06 -7.40
CA ASN A 210 6.40 -13.39 -8.68
C ASN A 210 6.57 -14.89 -8.96
N GLU A 211 6.59 -15.72 -7.92
CA GLU A 211 6.80 -17.19 -7.98
C GLU A 211 5.47 -17.97 -8.08
N TYR A 212 4.35 -17.26 -8.27
CA TYR A 212 2.97 -17.66 -7.98
C TYR A 212 2.34 -18.72 -8.91
N LYS A 213 3.00 -19.86 -9.14
CA LYS A 213 2.52 -20.88 -10.10
C LYS A 213 1.42 -21.84 -9.61
N ASP A 214 1.12 -21.90 -8.31
CA ASP A 214 0.37 -23.04 -7.74
C ASP A 214 -0.81 -22.67 -6.81
N PHE A 215 -1.47 -21.53 -7.02
CA PHE A 215 -2.63 -21.18 -6.19
C PHE A 215 -3.93 -21.53 -6.89
N ASP A 216 -4.59 -22.57 -6.38
CA ASP A 216 -5.82 -23.10 -6.97
C ASP A 216 -7.01 -22.17 -6.75
N ARG A 217 -7.01 -21.35 -5.68
CA ARG A 217 -8.19 -20.58 -5.25
C ARG A 217 -7.92 -19.08 -5.21
N ILE A 218 -8.72 -18.31 -5.94
CA ILE A 218 -8.66 -16.85 -5.96
C ILE A 218 -10.01 -16.27 -5.55
N TYR A 219 -10.02 -15.54 -4.45
CA TYR A 219 -11.18 -14.86 -3.92
C TYR A 219 -11.12 -13.38 -4.30
N PHE A 220 -12.15 -12.90 -4.97
CA PHE A 220 -12.34 -11.48 -5.27
C PHE A 220 -13.45 -10.91 -4.39
N ASP A 221 -13.22 -9.72 -3.83
CA ASP A 221 -14.33 -8.85 -3.42
C ASP A 221 -15.03 -8.22 -4.65
N LEU A 222 -16.24 -7.69 -4.46
CA LEU A 222 -16.99 -7.02 -5.50
C LEU A 222 -16.80 -5.49 -5.46
N ASP A 223 -17.22 -4.85 -4.37
CA ASP A 223 -17.37 -3.41 -4.29
C ASP A 223 -16.00 -2.74 -4.10
N GLU A 224 -15.72 -1.70 -4.87
CA GLU A 224 -14.39 -1.07 -4.90
C GLU A 224 -13.26 -2.03 -5.32
N THR A 225 -13.58 -3.23 -5.82
CA THR A 225 -12.61 -4.26 -6.24
C THR A 225 -12.79 -4.69 -7.69
N LEU A 226 -13.96 -5.22 -8.09
CA LEU A 226 -14.29 -5.51 -9.49
C LEU A 226 -15.10 -4.37 -10.12
N ILE A 227 -15.87 -3.65 -9.30
CA ILE A 227 -16.73 -2.55 -9.70
C ILE A 227 -16.54 -1.38 -8.75
N TRP A 228 -16.52 -0.18 -9.30
CA TRP A 228 -16.75 1.03 -8.52
C TRP A 228 -17.95 1.77 -9.10
N GLU A 229 -18.89 2.12 -8.23
CA GLU A 229 -20.19 2.67 -8.62
C GLU A 229 -20.93 1.78 -9.62
N GLU A 230 -20.83 2.08 -10.91
CA GLU A 230 -21.50 1.36 -11.99
C GLU A 230 -20.52 0.97 -13.13
N GLU A 231 -19.22 1.20 -12.93
CA GLU A 231 -18.17 1.00 -13.92
C GLU A 231 -17.18 -0.08 -13.45
N ALA A 232 -16.65 -0.84 -14.41
CA ALA A 232 -15.71 -1.92 -14.14
C ALA A 232 -14.32 -1.36 -13.77
N ILE A 233 -13.67 -1.97 -12.78
CA ILE A 233 -12.24 -1.73 -12.54
C ILE A 233 -11.46 -2.59 -13.54
N THR A 234 -11.03 -1.98 -14.63
CA THR A 234 -10.53 -2.68 -15.83
C THR A 234 -9.40 -3.67 -15.52
N GLU A 235 -8.48 -3.33 -14.63
CA GLU A 235 -7.31 -4.16 -14.35
C GLU A 235 -7.63 -5.39 -13.50
N THR A 236 -8.60 -5.30 -12.59
CA THR A 236 -9.06 -6.46 -11.83
C THR A 236 -9.93 -7.37 -12.70
N ILE A 237 -10.76 -6.82 -13.59
CA ILE A 237 -11.46 -7.61 -14.61
C ILE A 237 -10.46 -8.32 -15.54
N SER A 238 -9.45 -7.60 -16.02
CA SER A 238 -8.42 -8.18 -16.88
C SER A 238 -7.63 -9.29 -16.17
N LEU A 239 -7.37 -9.14 -14.86
CA LEU A 239 -6.74 -10.19 -14.05
C LEU A 239 -7.67 -11.40 -13.91
N LEU A 240 -8.95 -11.17 -13.59
CA LEU A 240 -9.98 -12.21 -13.46
C LEU A 240 -10.06 -13.07 -14.73
N GLU A 241 -10.09 -12.44 -15.90
CA GLU A 241 -10.13 -13.12 -17.19
C GLU A 241 -8.88 -13.97 -17.44
N ARG A 242 -7.68 -13.41 -17.20
CA ARG A 242 -6.42 -14.17 -17.35
C ARG A 242 -6.35 -15.37 -16.40
N LEU A 243 -6.82 -15.22 -15.16
CA LEU A 243 -6.85 -16.34 -14.19
C LEU A 243 -7.86 -17.41 -14.62
N ASN A 244 -9.01 -17.02 -15.17
CA ASN A 244 -9.98 -17.95 -15.73
C ASN A 244 -9.40 -18.73 -16.93
N GLU A 245 -8.67 -18.07 -17.83
CA GLU A 245 -7.98 -18.73 -18.95
C GLU A 245 -6.94 -19.77 -18.49
N LYS A 246 -6.40 -19.59 -17.29
CA LYS A 246 -5.47 -20.54 -16.64
C LYS A 246 -6.18 -21.62 -15.82
N ASN A 247 -7.51 -21.66 -15.82
CA ASN A 247 -8.35 -22.58 -15.04
C ASN A 247 -8.15 -22.46 -13.52
N ALA A 248 -7.84 -21.27 -13.01
CA ALA A 248 -7.88 -21.03 -11.57
C ALA A 248 -9.32 -21.18 -11.04
N GLU A 249 -9.50 -21.68 -9.81
CA GLU A 249 -10.82 -21.68 -9.17
C GLU A 249 -11.12 -20.27 -8.64
N LEU A 250 -12.05 -19.59 -9.28
CA LEU A 250 -12.44 -18.23 -8.94
C LEU A 250 -13.63 -18.23 -7.99
N TYR A 251 -13.57 -17.41 -6.95
CA TYR A 251 -14.61 -17.23 -5.96
C TYR A 251 -14.93 -15.74 -5.83
N LEU A 252 -16.20 -15.39 -5.71
CA LEU A 252 -16.63 -14.02 -5.37
C LEU A 252 -17.11 -14.02 -3.93
N ILE A 253 -16.58 -13.13 -3.10
CA ILE A 253 -16.99 -12.98 -1.70
C ILE A 253 -17.31 -11.51 -1.42
N THR A 254 -18.56 -11.20 -1.05
CA THR A 254 -19.00 -9.81 -0.99
C THR A 254 -20.05 -9.56 0.09
N ARG A 255 -20.13 -8.29 0.54
CA ARG A 255 -21.22 -7.76 1.38
C ARG A 255 -22.25 -6.97 0.57
N HIS A 256 -22.18 -7.06 -0.75
CA HIS A 256 -22.98 -6.26 -1.65
C HIS A 256 -24.48 -6.44 -1.39
N LYS A 257 -25.18 -5.32 -1.19
CA LYS A 257 -26.59 -5.32 -0.78
C LYS A 257 -27.56 -5.54 -1.95
N LYS A 258 -27.12 -5.30 -3.18
CA LYS A 258 -27.95 -5.52 -4.39
C LYS A 258 -27.80 -6.97 -4.87
N VAL A 259 -28.60 -7.34 -5.88
CA VAL A 259 -28.49 -8.65 -6.54
C VAL A 259 -27.15 -8.74 -7.27
N VAL A 260 -26.23 -9.54 -6.74
CA VAL A 260 -24.85 -9.68 -7.26
C VAL A 260 -24.81 -10.00 -8.76
N LYS A 261 -25.68 -10.90 -9.24
CA LYS A 261 -25.74 -11.26 -10.66
C LYS A 261 -26.08 -10.07 -11.57
N ASP A 262 -26.96 -9.18 -11.12
CA ASP A 262 -27.32 -7.99 -11.88
C ASP A 262 -26.16 -6.99 -11.89
N THR A 263 -25.43 -6.86 -10.77
CA THR A 263 -24.23 -6.02 -10.68
C THR A 263 -23.11 -6.53 -11.61
N LEU A 264 -22.80 -7.82 -11.58
CA LEU A 264 -21.82 -8.43 -12.49
C LEU A 264 -22.20 -8.23 -13.97
N LYS A 265 -23.49 -8.35 -14.29
CA LYS A 265 -23.99 -8.12 -15.66
C LYS A 265 -23.72 -6.70 -16.15
N LYS A 266 -23.79 -5.68 -15.30
CA LYS A 266 -23.54 -4.29 -15.69
C LYS A 266 -22.11 -4.04 -16.14
N ILE A 267 -21.16 -4.70 -15.48
CA ILE A 267 -19.73 -4.64 -15.80
C ILE A 267 -19.29 -5.74 -16.79
N ASN A 268 -20.25 -6.38 -17.47
CA ASN A 268 -20.03 -7.45 -18.45
C ASN A 268 -19.27 -8.69 -17.91
N VAL A 269 -19.31 -8.95 -16.60
CA VAL A 269 -18.70 -10.13 -15.99
C VAL A 269 -19.73 -11.26 -15.93
N ASN A 270 -19.40 -12.41 -16.50
CA ASN A 270 -20.25 -13.60 -16.44
C ASN A 270 -20.16 -14.24 -15.04
N PHE A 271 -21.27 -14.33 -14.32
CA PHE A 271 -21.31 -14.92 -12.99
C PHE A 271 -20.88 -16.39 -12.94
N ASN A 272 -20.90 -17.11 -14.08
CA ASN A 272 -20.46 -18.51 -14.17
C ASN A 272 -18.93 -18.67 -14.18
N LEU A 273 -18.16 -17.57 -14.23
CA LEU A 273 -16.71 -17.61 -14.02
C LEU A 273 -16.37 -18.02 -12.58
N PHE A 274 -17.27 -17.72 -11.64
CA PHE A 274 -17.08 -18.04 -10.23
C PHE A 274 -17.62 -19.43 -9.93
N LYS A 275 -16.78 -20.27 -9.33
CA LYS A 275 -17.14 -21.55 -8.75
C LYS A 275 -18.18 -21.38 -7.64
N GLU A 276 -18.08 -20.30 -6.87
CA GLU A 276 -19.04 -19.92 -5.85
C GLU A 276 -19.14 -18.40 -5.68
N ILE A 277 -20.34 -17.91 -5.38
CA ILE A 277 -20.61 -16.53 -4.98
C ILE A 277 -21.10 -16.54 -3.54
N ILE A 278 -20.26 -16.03 -2.64
CA ILE A 278 -20.44 -16.01 -1.20
C ILE A 278 -20.93 -14.61 -0.81
N VAL A 279 -22.17 -14.51 -0.32
CA VAL A 279 -22.73 -13.25 0.20
C VAL A 279 -22.63 -13.27 1.73
N VAL A 280 -21.77 -12.43 2.27
CA VAL A 280 -21.48 -12.35 3.70
C VAL A 280 -22.38 -11.31 4.35
N GLN A 281 -22.92 -11.60 5.54
CA GLN A 281 -23.78 -10.67 6.28
C GLN A 281 -22.97 -9.54 6.93
N ASP A 282 -23.65 -8.43 7.23
CA ASP A 282 -23.06 -7.32 8.00
C ASP A 282 -22.62 -7.84 9.39
N GLY A 283 -21.35 -7.63 9.75
CA GLY A 283 -20.75 -8.04 11.03
C GLY A 283 -20.05 -9.40 11.02
N ASP A 284 -20.33 -10.26 10.04
CA ASP A 284 -19.61 -11.53 9.88
C ASP A 284 -18.24 -11.32 9.24
N LYS A 285 -17.23 -12.05 9.69
CA LYS A 285 -15.86 -11.98 9.17
C LYS A 285 -15.72 -12.72 7.84
N LYS A 286 -15.11 -12.10 6.81
CA LYS A 286 -14.83 -12.79 5.53
C LYS A 286 -13.89 -13.99 5.73
N SER A 287 -12.96 -13.92 6.68
CA SER A 287 -12.08 -15.05 7.02
C SER A 287 -12.81 -16.35 7.38
N SER A 288 -14.05 -16.28 7.85
CA SER A 288 -14.86 -17.45 8.18
C SER A 288 -15.44 -18.19 6.97
N PHE A 289 -15.36 -17.61 5.76
CA PHE A 289 -15.96 -18.15 4.53
C PHE A 289 -14.93 -18.45 3.44
N VAL A 290 -13.64 -18.21 3.72
CA VAL A 290 -12.55 -18.46 2.79
C VAL A 290 -11.63 -19.52 3.39
N GLU A 291 -11.07 -20.37 2.55
CA GLU A 291 -10.30 -21.52 3.01
C GLU A 291 -9.24 -21.96 2.00
N GLY A 292 -8.35 -22.84 2.46
CA GLY A 292 -7.27 -23.38 1.65
C GLY A 292 -6.10 -22.42 1.49
N SER A 293 -5.35 -22.61 0.42
CA SER A 293 -4.22 -21.77 0.01
C SER A 293 -4.61 -21.05 -1.27
N GLY A 294 -4.41 -19.74 -1.32
CA GLY A 294 -4.99 -18.90 -2.35
C GLY A 294 -4.59 -17.44 -2.23
N ILE A 295 -5.19 -16.62 -3.09
CA ILE A 295 -5.16 -15.15 -2.97
C ILE A 295 -6.55 -14.67 -2.59
N PHE A 296 -6.58 -13.68 -1.70
CA PHE A 296 -7.75 -12.87 -1.42
C PHE A 296 -7.50 -11.43 -1.86
N ILE A 297 -8.32 -10.91 -2.78
CA ILE A 297 -8.18 -9.58 -3.37
C ILE A 297 -9.33 -8.69 -2.89
N ASP A 298 -8.99 -7.63 -2.15
CA ASP A 298 -9.96 -6.71 -1.55
C ASP A 298 -9.32 -5.33 -1.30
N ASN A 299 -9.97 -4.25 -1.69
CA ASN A 299 -9.53 -2.88 -1.41
C ASN A 299 -9.63 -2.52 0.09
N GLU A 300 -10.47 -3.22 0.86
CA GLU A 300 -10.73 -2.91 2.27
C GLU A 300 -9.65 -3.49 3.19
N PHE A 301 -8.81 -2.61 3.75
CA PHE A 301 -7.72 -2.99 4.66
C PHE A 301 -8.17 -3.84 5.87
N PRO A 302 -9.26 -3.51 6.61
CA PRO A 302 -9.76 -4.37 7.68
C PRO A 302 -10.08 -5.80 7.25
N GLU A 303 -10.68 -5.99 6.08
CA GLU A 303 -11.03 -7.32 5.54
C GLU A 303 -9.77 -8.10 5.17
N ARG A 304 -8.82 -7.45 4.49
CA ARG A 304 -7.50 -8.06 4.21
C ARG A 304 -6.79 -8.47 5.48
N LEU A 305 -6.78 -7.60 6.50
CA LEU A 305 -6.12 -7.85 7.77
C LEU A 305 -6.76 -9.03 8.52
N ASP A 306 -8.08 -9.16 8.45
CA ASP A 306 -8.82 -10.29 8.99
C ASP A 306 -8.44 -11.60 8.30
N VAL A 307 -8.43 -11.63 6.97
CA VAL A 307 -8.04 -12.82 6.18
C VAL A 307 -6.58 -13.21 6.44
N MET A 308 -5.66 -12.25 6.41
CA MET A 308 -4.22 -12.47 6.67
C MET A 308 -3.97 -13.07 8.07
N LYS A 309 -4.73 -12.64 9.08
CA LYS A 309 -4.53 -13.10 10.47
C LYS A 309 -5.15 -14.46 10.79
N ASN A 310 -6.21 -14.83 10.08
CA ASN A 310 -7.04 -15.99 10.46
C ASN A 310 -6.98 -17.14 9.45
N THR A 311 -6.28 -16.97 8.33
CA THR A 311 -6.23 -17.96 7.24
C THR A 311 -4.82 -18.10 6.66
N ASN A 312 -4.63 -19.05 5.74
CA ASN A 312 -3.38 -19.22 4.99
C ASN A 312 -3.39 -18.50 3.63
N LEU A 313 -4.42 -17.69 3.36
CA LEU A 313 -4.52 -16.94 2.11
C LEU A 313 -3.59 -15.72 2.15
N ILE A 314 -3.00 -15.42 1.00
CA ILE A 314 -2.30 -14.16 0.80
C ILE A 314 -3.35 -13.10 0.46
N ALA A 315 -3.54 -12.15 1.36
CA ALA A 315 -4.45 -11.02 1.15
C ALA A 315 -3.69 -9.87 0.48
N ILE A 316 -4.17 -9.43 -0.68
CA ILE A 316 -3.57 -8.31 -1.44
C ILE A 316 -4.63 -7.26 -1.79
N ASP A 317 -4.17 -6.03 -1.94
CA ASP A 317 -4.94 -4.92 -2.48
C ASP A 317 -4.81 -4.85 -4.01
N ILE A 318 -5.61 -4.01 -4.65
CA ILE A 318 -5.64 -3.81 -6.10
C ILE A 318 -4.33 -3.22 -6.61
N ASP A 319 -3.69 -2.32 -5.85
CA ASP A 319 -2.40 -1.75 -6.23
C ASP A 319 -1.27 -2.79 -6.26
N GLN A 320 -1.47 -3.97 -5.67
CA GLN A 320 -0.52 -5.08 -5.68
C GLN A 320 -0.70 -6.05 -6.86
N ILE A 321 -1.82 -6.00 -7.60
CA ILE A 321 -2.10 -6.99 -8.66
C ILE A 321 -1.07 -6.99 -9.78
N GLU A 322 -0.37 -5.87 -10.01
CA GLU A 322 0.67 -5.78 -11.03
C GLU A 322 1.91 -6.63 -10.72
N PHE A 323 2.10 -7.00 -9.46
CA PHE A 323 3.19 -7.87 -9.03
C PHE A 323 2.82 -9.35 -9.16
N LEU A 324 1.56 -9.67 -9.47
CA LEU A 324 1.14 -11.04 -9.75
C LEU A 324 1.60 -11.44 -11.15
N ASN A 325 2.51 -12.41 -11.21
CA ASN A 325 2.99 -12.93 -12.47
C ASN A 325 2.02 -14.00 -13.04
N VAL A 326 0.97 -13.54 -13.72
CA VAL A 326 0.02 -14.39 -14.45
C VAL A 326 0.39 -14.36 -15.94
N GLN A 327 1.42 -15.13 -16.32
CA GLN A 327 1.86 -15.34 -17.71
C GLN A 327 1.18 -16.54 -18.36
#